data_AF-A0A952S6V9-F1
#
_entry.id   AF-A0A952S6V9-F1
#
_cell.length_a   1.000
_cell.length_b   1.000
_cell.length_c   1.000
_cell.angle_alpha   90.00
_cell.angle_beta   90.00
_cell.angle_gamma   90.00
#
_symmetry.space_group_name_H-M   'P 1'
#
loop_
_entity.id
_entity.type
_entity.pdbx_description
1 polymer ?
#
loop_
_entity_poly.entity_id
_entity_poly.type
_entity_poly.pdbx_seq_one_letter_code
_entity_poly.pdbx_strand_id
1 'polypeptide(L)'
;MAHPLLPSVREGFRLIRMGSFGKKEECPSSQELLAFQNGDLSIEECRKIGRHMGSCEFCAAEAEFYERYPLIDEPAAPVRSPDMPKPLHDLAEALIGRKRGDVTYDELIREINFTSRRK
;
A
#
# COMPACT_ATOMS: atom_id res chain seq x y z
N MET A 1 6.67 -34.66 16.32
CA MET A 1 5.26 -34.25 16.49
C MET A 1 4.93 -33.31 15.35
N ALA A 2 3.80 -33.56 14.70
CA ALA A 2 3.49 -33.09 13.35
C ALA A 2 3.22 -31.58 13.30
N HIS A 3 3.84 -30.89 12.34
CA HIS A 3 3.46 -29.55 11.91
C HIS A 3 2.11 -29.62 11.18
N PRO A 4 1.07 -28.87 11.59
CA PRO A 4 -0.15 -28.79 10.81
C PRO A 4 0.06 -27.88 9.60
N LEU A 5 -0.33 -28.43 8.46
CA LEU A 5 -0.27 -27.87 7.12
C LEU A 5 -1.10 -26.58 7.01
N LEU A 6 -0.49 -25.53 6.47
CA LEU A 6 -1.20 -24.33 6.02
C LEU A 6 -2.15 -24.69 4.87
N PRO A 7 -3.41 -24.23 4.87
CA PRO A 7 -4.31 -24.45 3.74
C PRO A 7 -3.88 -23.58 2.56
N SER A 8 -3.44 -24.27 1.50
CA SER A 8 -3.34 -23.74 0.15
C SER A 8 -4.74 -23.32 -0.33
N VAL A 9 -4.93 -22.02 -0.60
CA VAL A 9 -6.08 -21.56 -1.39
C VAL A 9 -5.59 -20.59 -2.45
N ARG A 10 -5.36 -21.20 -3.63
CA ARG A 10 -5.14 -20.55 -4.90
C ARG A 10 -6.41 -19.88 -5.41
N GLU A 11 -6.19 -18.71 -6.02
CA GLU A 11 -6.83 -18.20 -7.24
C GLU A 11 -8.35 -18.10 -7.30
N GLY A 12 -8.81 -16.86 -7.17
CA GLY A 12 -10.08 -16.39 -7.72
C GLY A 12 -9.98 -14.90 -8.04
N PHE A 13 -9.27 -14.54 -9.10
CA PHE A 13 -9.30 -13.16 -9.65
C PHE A 13 -10.72 -12.87 -10.14
N ARG A 14 -11.55 -12.30 -9.26
CA ARG A 14 -12.83 -11.73 -9.64
C ARG A 14 -12.54 -10.36 -10.26
N LEU A 15 -13.02 -10.15 -11.49
CA LEU A 15 -13.23 -8.82 -12.05
C LEU A 15 -14.33 -8.13 -11.23
N ILE A 16 -13.96 -7.52 -10.12
CA ILE A 16 -14.87 -6.71 -9.30
C ILE A 16 -14.85 -5.29 -9.86
N ARG A 17 -16.06 -4.72 -10.00
CA ARG A 17 -16.28 -3.31 -10.37
C ARG A 17 -15.28 -2.43 -9.65
N MET A 18 -14.73 -1.44 -10.35
CA MET A 18 -14.00 -0.31 -9.79
C MET A 18 -14.92 0.51 -8.85
N GLY A 19 -15.31 -0.08 -7.72
CA GLY A 19 -15.75 0.65 -6.55
C GLY A 19 -14.56 1.43 -6.02
N SER A 20 -14.85 2.53 -5.33
CA SER A 20 -13.82 3.41 -4.76
C SER A 20 -12.76 2.61 -3.99
N PHE A 21 -11.60 2.39 -4.61
CA PHE A 21 -10.46 1.78 -3.96
C PHE A 21 -9.93 2.77 -2.92
N GLY A 22 -10.29 2.54 -1.66
CA GLY A 22 -9.96 3.44 -0.58
C GLY A 22 -10.41 2.88 0.75
N LYS A 23 -9.69 3.26 1.80
CA LYS A 23 -9.99 2.87 3.17
C LYS A 23 -11.31 3.52 3.60
N LYS A 24 -12.19 2.72 4.21
CA LYS A 24 -13.46 3.15 4.80
C LYS A 24 -13.35 3.16 6.32
N GLU A 25 -14.31 3.79 7.00
CA GLU A 25 -14.37 3.79 8.47
C GLU A 25 -14.47 2.38 9.07
N GLU A 26 -15.02 1.43 8.30
CA GLU A 26 -15.21 0.04 8.71
C GLU A 26 -13.95 -0.83 8.46
N CYS A 27 -12.92 -0.28 7.82
CA CYS A 27 -11.69 -1.00 7.53
C CYS A 27 -10.88 -1.22 8.82
N PRO A 28 -10.32 -2.42 9.03
CA PRO A 28 -9.39 -2.65 10.12
C PRO A 28 -8.16 -1.73 10.02
N SER A 29 -7.55 -1.48 11.17
CA SER A 29 -6.24 -0.86 11.23
C SER A 29 -5.17 -1.77 10.60
N SER A 30 -4.05 -1.17 10.20
CA SER A 30 -2.90 -1.92 9.71
C SER A 30 -2.36 -2.90 10.75
N GLN A 31 -2.37 -2.51 12.03
CA GLN A 31 -1.96 -3.37 13.13
C GLN A 31 -2.88 -4.59 13.29
N GLU A 32 -4.20 -4.41 13.15
CA GLU A 32 -5.15 -5.53 13.18
C GLU A 32 -4.97 -6.47 11.99
N LEU A 33 -4.69 -5.96 10.79
CA LEU A 33 -4.39 -6.81 9.62
C LEU A 33 -3.09 -7.60 9.78
N LEU A 34 -2.07 -7.00 10.38
CA LEU A 34 -0.82 -7.67 10.70
C LEU A 34 -1.02 -8.73 11.78
N ALA A 35 -1.71 -8.40 12.87
CA ALA A 35 -2.05 -9.35 13.93
C ALA A 35 -2.90 -10.52 13.40
N PHE A 36 -3.80 -10.26 12.43
CA PHE A 36 -4.54 -11.29 11.73
C PHE A 36 -3.63 -12.26 10.95
N GLN A 37 -2.61 -11.76 10.26
CA GLN A 37 -1.65 -12.59 9.53
C GLN A 37 -0.73 -13.38 10.45
N ASN A 38 -0.28 -12.77 11.54
CA ASN A 38 0.58 -13.40 12.53
C ASN A 38 -0.18 -14.44 13.38
N GLY A 39 -1.51 -14.42 13.35
CA GLY A 39 -2.36 -15.30 14.17
C GLY A 39 -2.48 -14.85 15.63
N ASP A 40 -2.18 -13.58 15.91
CA ASP A 40 -2.17 -12.99 17.26
C ASP A 40 -3.57 -12.51 17.73
N LEU A 41 -4.61 -12.73 16.91
CA LEU A 41 -5.98 -12.32 17.21
C LEU A 41 -6.85 -13.50 17.67
N SER A 42 -7.93 -13.18 18.38
CA SER A 42 -8.94 -14.19 18.73
C SER A 42 -9.65 -14.73 17.49
N ILE A 43 -10.23 -15.92 17.60
CA ILE A 43 -10.99 -16.57 16.50
C ILE A 43 -12.12 -15.68 15.99
N GLU A 44 -12.78 -14.93 16.89
CA GLU A 44 -13.89 -14.04 16.52
C GLU A 44 -13.41 -12.84 15.69
N GLU A 45 -12.27 -12.25 16.08
CA GLU A 45 -11.63 -11.14 15.37
C GLU A 45 -11.10 -11.59 14.01
N CYS A 46 -10.45 -12.76 13.95
CA CYS A 46 -10.02 -13.37 12.70
C CYS A 46 -11.19 -13.56 11.73
N ARG A 47 -12.33 -14.06 12.21
CA ARG A 47 -13.53 -14.23 11.38
C ARG A 47 -14.11 -12.88 10.91
N LYS A 48 -14.04 -11.83 11.74
CA LYS A 48 -14.49 -10.49 11.37
C LYS A 48 -13.61 -9.91 10.25
N ILE A 49 -12.29 -9.97 10.42
CA ILE A 49 -11.33 -9.43 9.45
C ILE A 49 -11.38 -10.23 8.14
N GLY A 50 -11.41 -11.56 8.20
CA GLY A 50 -11.54 -12.40 7.01
C GLY A 50 -12.81 -12.12 6.20
N ARG A 51 -13.94 -11.87 6.88
CA ARG A 51 -15.18 -11.43 6.20
C ARG A 51 -15.03 -10.04 5.57
N HIS A 52 -14.40 -9.09 6.26
CA HIS A 52 -14.15 -7.75 5.73
C HIS A 52 -13.31 -7.83 4.45
N MET A 53 -12.19 -8.56 4.47
CA MET A 53 -11.31 -8.75 3.32
C MET A 53 -12.01 -9.41 2.13
N GLY A 54 -12.99 -10.28 2.37
CA GLY A 54 -13.82 -10.85 1.29
C GLY A 54 -14.71 -9.83 0.57
N SER A 55 -14.90 -8.64 1.14
CA SER A 55 -15.75 -7.56 0.60
C SER A 55 -15.02 -6.25 0.31
N CYS A 56 -13.78 -6.11 0.77
CA CYS A 56 -12.98 -4.89 0.68
C CYS A 56 -11.67 -5.15 -0.06
N GLU A 57 -11.60 -4.66 -1.30
CA GLU A 57 -10.43 -4.82 -2.17
C GLU A 57 -9.17 -4.13 -1.63
N PHE A 58 -9.35 -3.02 -0.89
CA PHE A 58 -8.24 -2.30 -0.27
C PHE A 58 -7.55 -3.15 0.79
N CYS A 59 -8.30 -3.70 1.76
CA CYS A 59 -7.72 -4.51 2.84
C CYS A 59 -7.22 -5.87 2.34
N ALA A 60 -7.83 -6.43 1.28
CA ALA A 60 -7.32 -7.62 0.62
C ALA A 60 -5.93 -7.37 0.00
N ALA A 61 -5.78 -6.26 -0.74
CA ALA A 61 -4.51 -5.87 -1.33
C ALA A 61 -3.46 -5.49 -0.27
N GLU A 62 -3.87 -4.81 0.80
CA GLU A 62 -3.00 -4.45 1.93
C GLU A 62 -2.50 -5.71 2.67
N ALA A 63 -3.33 -6.73 2.81
CA ALA A 63 -2.88 -8.01 3.37
C ALA A 63 -1.84 -8.71 2.46
N GLU A 64 -2.09 -8.78 1.15
CA GLU A 64 -1.12 -9.34 0.20
C GLU A 64 0.22 -8.58 0.24
N PHE A 65 0.17 -7.26 0.46
CA PHE A 65 1.36 -6.44 0.62
C PHE A 65 2.21 -6.89 1.82
N TYR A 66 1.59 -7.12 2.98
CA TYR A 66 2.32 -7.58 4.17
C TYR A 66 2.85 -9.01 4.03
N GLU A 67 2.16 -9.88 3.30
CA GLU A 67 2.68 -11.22 2.98
C GLU A 67 3.93 -11.14 2.10
N ARG A 68 3.95 -10.23 1.13
CA ARG A 68 5.08 -10.03 0.21
C ARG A 68 6.26 -9.32 0.88
N TYR A 69 5.98 -8.40 1.79
CA TYR A 69 6.98 -7.58 2.48
C TYR A 69 6.80 -7.72 3.99
N PRO A 70 7.25 -8.84 4.58
CA PRO A 70 7.11 -9.08 6.00
C PRO A 70 7.83 -7.97 6.78
N LEU A 71 7.11 -7.38 7.73
CA LEU A 71 7.69 -6.46 8.70
C LEU A 71 8.42 -7.30 9.75
N ILE A 72 9.64 -7.71 9.43
CA ILE A 72 10.47 -8.46 10.36
C ILE A 72 10.98 -7.46 11.41
N ASP A 73 10.63 -7.67 12.69
CA ASP A 73 11.13 -6.92 13.86
C ASP A 73 12.64 -7.15 14.13
N GLU A 74 13.32 -7.93 13.28
CA GLU A 74 14.77 -7.94 13.28
C GLU A 74 15.25 -6.52 13.01
N PRO A 75 16.25 -6.01 13.76
CA PRO A 75 16.85 -4.73 13.46
C PRO A 75 17.44 -4.85 12.06
N ALA A 76 16.66 -4.41 11.07
CA ALA A 76 17.05 -4.46 9.68
C ALA A 76 18.39 -3.76 9.63
N ALA A 77 19.46 -4.53 9.39
CA ALA A 77 20.80 -3.97 9.16
C ALA A 77 20.56 -2.80 8.21
N PRO A 78 20.94 -1.56 8.57
CA PRO A 78 20.37 -0.35 8.00
C PRO A 78 20.40 -0.51 6.49
N VAL A 79 19.24 -0.86 5.93
CA VAL A 79 19.12 -1.09 4.49
C VAL A 79 19.29 0.32 3.99
N ARG A 80 20.50 0.64 3.54
CA ARG A 80 20.79 1.91 2.91
C ARG A 80 19.82 1.96 1.76
N SER A 81 18.74 2.72 1.96
CA SER A 81 17.84 3.08 0.90
C SER A 81 18.74 3.61 -0.20
N PRO A 82 18.64 3.09 -1.44
CA PRO A 82 19.42 3.63 -2.52
C PRO A 82 19.19 5.13 -2.56
N ASP A 83 20.27 5.89 -2.72
CA ASP A 83 20.17 7.35 -2.77
C ASP A 83 19.10 7.73 -3.80
N MET A 84 18.27 8.70 -3.43
CA MET A 84 17.21 9.18 -4.31
C MET A 84 17.84 9.56 -5.66
N PRO A 85 17.36 9.01 -6.79
CA PRO A 85 17.90 9.33 -8.09
C PRO A 85 17.92 10.85 -8.31
N LYS A 86 19.07 11.38 -8.72
CA LYS A 86 19.29 12.83 -8.88
C LYS A 86 18.16 13.53 -9.67
N PRO A 87 17.63 12.98 -10.78
CA PRO A 87 16.50 13.62 -11.48
C PRO A 87 15.23 13.78 -10.63
N LEU A 88 14.95 12.82 -9.73
CA LEU A 88 13.80 12.90 -8.81
C LEU A 88 14.06 13.88 -7.67
N HIS A 89 15.30 13.94 -7.19
CA HIS A 89 15.71 14.92 -6.19
C HIS A 89 15.59 16.35 -6.73
N ASP A 90 16.18 16.62 -7.90
CA ASP A 90 16.12 17.94 -8.57
C ASP A 90 14.66 18.36 -8.84
N LEU A 91 13.80 17.40 -9.22
CA LEU A 91 12.37 17.64 -9.40
C LEU A 91 11.67 18.01 -8.08
N ALA A 92 11.94 17.27 -6.99
CA ALA A 92 11.37 17.55 -5.69
C ALA A 92 11.79 18.94 -5.19
N GLU A 93 13.06 19.30 -5.34
CA GLU A 93 13.56 20.63 -5.03
C GLU A 93 12.88 21.72 -5.87
N ALA A 94 12.66 21.50 -7.17
CA ALA A 94 11.96 22.46 -8.02
C ALA A 94 10.49 22.65 -7.61
N LEU A 95 9.81 21.57 -7.20
CA LEU A 95 8.42 21.62 -6.74
C LEU A 95 8.27 22.30 -5.36
N ILE A 96 9.19 22.02 -4.44
CA ILE A 96 9.16 22.56 -3.07
C ILE A 96 9.73 23.99 -3.01
N GLY A 97 10.76 24.28 -3.79
CA GLY A 97 11.43 25.58 -3.89
C GLY A 97 10.62 26.64 -4.65
N ARG A 98 9.66 26.22 -5.48
CA ARG A 98 8.59 27.11 -5.97
C ARG A 98 7.69 27.44 -4.79
N LYS A 99 8.03 28.50 -4.04
CA LYS A 99 7.10 29.16 -3.10
C LYS A 99 5.75 29.29 -3.79
N ARG A 100 4.75 28.56 -3.27
CA ARG A 100 3.36 28.62 -3.71
C ARG A 100 2.87 30.07 -3.59
N GLY A 101 2.96 30.82 -4.68
CA GLY A 101 1.90 31.74 -5.05
C GLY A 101 0.96 30.97 -5.96
N ASP A 102 -0.06 30.35 -5.37
CA ASP A 102 -1.25 29.81 -6.05
C ASP A 102 -1.05 29.12 -7.40
N VAL A 103 -0.30 28.03 -7.45
CA VAL A 103 -0.34 27.12 -8.62
C VAL A 103 -0.98 25.81 -8.20
N THR A 104 -2.11 25.52 -8.81
CA THR A 104 -2.87 24.28 -8.57
C THR A 104 -2.16 23.08 -9.18
N TYR A 105 -2.42 21.88 -8.65
CA TYR A 105 -1.82 20.64 -9.16
C TYR A 105 -2.08 20.44 -10.67
N ASP A 106 -3.28 20.81 -11.14
CA ASP A 106 -3.66 20.75 -12.56
C ASP A 106 -2.80 21.64 -13.47
N GLU A 107 -2.38 22.82 -12.99
CA GLU A 107 -1.51 23.72 -13.75
C GLU A 107 -0.10 23.16 -13.89
N LEU A 108 0.43 22.53 -12.84
CA LEU A 108 1.74 21.88 -12.87
C LEU A 108 1.75 20.70 -13.85
N ILE A 109 0.71 19.87 -13.85
CA ILE A 109 0.59 18.74 -14.77
C ILE A 109 0.48 19.21 -16.22
N ARG A 110 -0.18 20.34 -16.50
CA ARG A 110 -0.24 20.91 -17.85
C ARG A 110 1.11 21.46 -18.31
N GLU A 111 1.86 22.14 -17.45
CA GLU A 111 3.20 22.67 -17.77
C GLU A 111 4.18 21.54 -18.12
N ILE A 112 4.16 20.45 -17.35
CA ILE A 112 5.02 19.27 -17.58
C ILE A 112 4.69 18.57 -18.90
N ASN A 113 3.41 18.40 -19.21
CA ASN A 113 2.97 17.81 -20.48
C ASN A 113 3.29 18.69 -21.69
N PHE A 114 3.34 20.00 -21.50
CA PHE A 114 3.63 20.96 -22.57
C PHE A 114 5.13 21.02 -22.90
N THR A 115 5.98 20.95 -21.88
CA THR A 115 7.45 20.93 -22.07
C THR A 115 7.93 19.63 -22.72
N SER A 116 7.26 18.51 -22.48
CA SER A 116 7.57 17.22 -23.13
C SER A 116 7.21 17.15 -24.62
N ARG A 117 6.41 18.09 -25.16
CA ARG A 117 5.96 18.09 -26.57
C ARG A 117 6.76 19.03 -27.49
N ARG A 118 7.76 19.75 -26.96
CA ARG A 118 8.59 20.71 -27.72
C ARG A 118 9.98 20.17 -28.06
N LYS A 119 10.17 18.86 -27.98
CA LYS A 119 11.41 18.18 -28.36
C LYS A 119 11.15 17.17 -29.45
#